data_AF-A0A1Q5TH62-F1
#
_entry.id   AF-A0A1Q5TH62-F1
#
_cell.length_a   1.000
_cell.length_b   1.000
_cell.length_c   1.000
_cell.angle_alpha   90.00
_cell.angle_beta   90.00
_cell.angle_gamma   90.00
#
_symmetry.space_group_name_H-M   'P 1'
#
loop_
_entity.id
_entity.type
_entity.pdbx_description
1 polymer ?
#
loop_
_entity_poly.entity_id
_entity_poly.type
_entity_poly.pdbx_seq_one_letter_code
_entity_poly.pdbx_strand_id
1 'polypeptide(L)'
;MKINPLKKPTLPQKDESGIIDVSKMENDFMLVVIDHFDTEKPKETLQLLLNGVKAENYFIENPVPYTIHITVPFSSLSYGDYTVTYTVTDVANTGYSEPAYVKIINSELTSTPYLSLKKMTNNRVIATLSNNQENIGVIFYIAMRIPNNPELYTYINTSDGNWSPLIILPATAKDGTYIIIQSDASYQTYVSKNSKPSPDFIVHTYDKYVFGYSNGEWTHYSEDNELPTSGDNVKYTTPNDLITSANFLDDAQHDTKYTDPYGQIVMEVTDNKAESVIVFAMLESDSSIYDSMELNFMSDAK
;
A
#
# COMPACT_ATOMS: atom_id res chain seq x y z
N MET A 1 -29.56 -0.73 -50.31
CA MET A 1 -29.02 -1.29 -49.05
C MET A 1 -29.71 -0.58 -47.91
N LYS A 2 -30.38 -1.29 -47.00
CA LYS A 2 -30.80 -0.70 -45.73
C LYS A 2 -29.54 -0.58 -44.88
N ILE A 3 -29.13 0.65 -44.58
CA ILE A 3 -28.16 0.90 -43.51
C ILE A 3 -28.97 0.80 -42.22
N ASN A 4 -28.73 -0.23 -41.41
CA ASN A 4 -29.35 -0.31 -40.09
C ASN A 4 -28.34 0.30 -39.10
N PRO A 5 -28.56 1.53 -38.61
CA PRO A 5 -27.58 2.15 -37.72
C PRO A 5 -27.38 1.29 -36.47
N LEU A 6 -26.13 0.94 -36.18
CA LEU A 6 -25.78 0.17 -34.99
C LEU A 6 -26.12 1.01 -33.74
N LYS A 7 -26.97 0.46 -32.88
CA LYS A 7 -27.44 1.14 -31.68
C LYS A 7 -26.37 1.19 -30.61
N LYS A 8 -26.46 2.17 -29.73
CA LYS A 8 -25.62 2.26 -28.54
C LYS A 8 -25.74 0.99 -27.67
N PRO A 9 -24.63 0.39 -27.19
CA PRO A 9 -24.69 -0.72 -26.25
C PRO A 9 -25.18 -0.26 -24.87
N THR A 10 -25.87 -1.17 -24.18
CA THR A 10 -26.35 -1.00 -22.81
C THR A 10 -25.35 -1.65 -21.83
N LEU A 11 -25.06 -0.96 -20.72
CA LEU A 11 -24.22 -1.45 -19.64
C LEU A 11 -25.09 -1.50 -18.38
N PRO A 12 -25.77 -2.62 -18.08
CA PRO A 12 -26.78 -2.67 -17.02
C PRO A 12 -26.23 -2.53 -15.61
N GLN A 13 -24.92 -2.74 -15.42
CA GLN A 13 -24.24 -2.63 -14.13
C GLN A 13 -23.88 -1.20 -13.74
N LYS A 14 -24.00 -0.23 -14.65
CA LYS A 14 -23.66 1.16 -14.33
C LYS A 14 -24.75 1.77 -13.44
N ASP A 15 -24.34 2.61 -12.51
CA ASP A 15 -25.26 3.45 -11.74
C ASP A 15 -25.76 4.67 -12.57
N GLU A 16 -26.59 5.51 -11.94
CA GLU A 16 -27.11 6.73 -12.55
C GLU A 16 -26.01 7.72 -12.97
N SER A 17 -24.83 7.64 -12.38
CA SER A 17 -23.66 8.47 -12.70
C SER A 17 -22.77 7.86 -13.79
N GLY A 18 -23.10 6.67 -14.30
CA GLY A 18 -22.32 5.96 -15.31
C GLY A 18 -21.09 5.25 -14.73
N ILE A 19 -21.09 4.92 -13.44
CA ILE A 19 -19.99 4.23 -12.76
C ILE A 19 -20.34 2.76 -12.56
N ILE A 20 -19.38 1.88 -12.83
CA ILE A 20 -19.36 0.49 -12.37
C ILE A 20 -18.34 0.42 -11.24
N ASP A 21 -18.81 0.14 -10.04
CA ASP A 21 -17.97 -0.10 -8.87
C ASP A 21 -17.81 -1.60 -8.67
N VAL A 22 -16.64 -2.13 -9.05
CA VAL A 22 -16.36 -3.57 -9.06
C VAL A 22 -16.50 -4.18 -7.67
N SER A 23 -16.19 -3.42 -6.59
CA SER A 23 -16.35 -3.89 -5.21
C SER A 23 -17.78 -4.18 -4.79
N LYS A 24 -18.76 -3.62 -5.51
CA LYS A 24 -20.20 -3.79 -5.22
C LYS A 24 -20.87 -4.80 -6.13
N MET A 25 -20.11 -5.48 -6.99
CA MET A 25 -20.63 -6.44 -7.97
C MET A 25 -20.57 -7.86 -7.41
N GLU A 26 -21.66 -8.61 -7.55
CA GLU A 26 -21.68 -10.05 -7.24
C GLU A 26 -20.96 -10.90 -8.31
N ASN A 27 -20.68 -10.32 -9.48
CA ASN A 27 -20.03 -10.98 -10.60
C ASN A 27 -18.68 -10.31 -10.93
N ASP A 28 -17.80 -11.08 -11.58
CA ASP A 28 -16.42 -10.71 -11.89
C ASP A 28 -16.21 -10.19 -13.33
N PHE A 29 -17.30 -9.78 -14.00
CA PHE A 29 -17.27 -9.31 -15.38
C PHE A 29 -18.15 -8.09 -15.63
N MET A 30 -17.75 -7.28 -16.60
CA MET A 30 -18.61 -6.28 -17.22
C MET A 30 -19.50 -6.95 -18.27
N LEU A 31 -20.81 -6.77 -18.15
CA LEU A 31 -21.82 -7.19 -19.10
C LEU A 31 -22.11 -6.04 -20.07
N VAL A 32 -21.91 -6.31 -21.36
CA VAL A 32 -22.32 -5.44 -22.46
C VAL A 32 -23.51 -6.08 -23.15
N VAL A 33 -24.60 -5.31 -23.25
CA VAL A 33 -25.87 -5.75 -23.80
C VAL A 33 -26.14 -4.99 -25.10
N ILE A 34 -26.41 -5.72 -26.18
CA ILE A 34 -26.75 -5.13 -27.47
C ILE A 34 -28.20 -5.50 -27.78
N ASP A 35 -29.08 -4.51 -27.62
CA ASP A 35 -30.52 -4.68 -27.74
C ASP A 35 -30.94 -4.75 -29.20
N HIS A 36 -31.50 -5.90 -29.57
CA HIS A 36 -32.13 -6.15 -30.87
C HIS A 36 -31.18 -5.91 -32.05
N PHE A 37 -30.45 -6.96 -32.42
CA PHE A 37 -29.62 -7.00 -33.61
C PHE A 37 -30.32 -7.80 -34.73
N ASP A 38 -30.75 -7.10 -35.79
CA ASP A 38 -31.34 -7.72 -36.98
C ASP A 38 -30.23 -8.06 -37.97
N THR A 39 -29.92 -9.35 -38.13
CA THR A 39 -29.12 -9.83 -39.25
C THR A 39 -29.85 -10.91 -40.02
N GLU A 40 -29.87 -10.76 -41.35
CA GLU A 40 -30.44 -11.74 -42.28
C GLU A 40 -29.43 -12.87 -42.60
N LYS A 41 -28.16 -12.74 -42.16
CA LYS A 41 -27.08 -13.66 -42.54
C LYS A 41 -26.47 -14.39 -41.33
N PRO A 42 -26.38 -15.73 -41.37
CA PRO A 42 -25.66 -16.49 -40.35
C PRO A 42 -24.13 -16.27 -40.46
N LYS A 43 -23.43 -16.35 -39.31
CA LYS A 43 -21.95 -16.33 -39.17
C LYS A 43 -21.26 -14.96 -39.22
N GLU A 44 -21.97 -13.89 -38.88
CA GLU A 44 -21.33 -12.58 -38.69
C GLU A 44 -20.56 -12.54 -37.36
N THR A 45 -19.42 -11.84 -37.36
CA THR A 45 -18.64 -11.58 -36.14
C THR A 45 -18.88 -10.16 -35.68
N LEU A 46 -19.23 -10.03 -34.41
CA LEU A 46 -19.31 -8.77 -33.69
C LEU A 46 -18.00 -8.56 -32.92
N GLN A 47 -17.42 -7.37 -33.05
CA GLN A 47 -16.20 -6.99 -32.35
C GLN A 47 -16.54 -5.90 -31.34
N LEU A 48 -16.28 -6.18 -30.05
CA LEU A 48 -16.40 -5.20 -28.98
C LEU A 48 -15.08 -4.42 -28.87
N LEU A 49 -15.18 -3.10 -28.75
CA LEU A 49 -14.03 -2.21 -28.58
C LEU A 49 -14.18 -1.41 -27.28
N LEU A 50 -13.08 -1.36 -26.52
CA LEU A 50 -12.92 -0.54 -25.32
C LEU A 50 -11.82 0.48 -25.60
N ASN A 51 -12.17 1.77 -25.58
CA ASN A 51 -11.27 2.87 -25.97
C ASN A 51 -10.66 2.68 -27.38
N GLY A 52 -11.42 2.05 -28.28
CA GLY A 52 -10.96 1.74 -29.65
C GLY A 52 -10.02 0.54 -29.75
N VAL A 53 -9.68 -0.11 -28.63
CA VAL A 53 -8.92 -1.36 -28.60
C VAL A 53 -9.89 -2.53 -28.57
N LYS A 54 -9.64 -3.53 -29.41
CA LYS A 54 -10.45 -4.74 -29.47
C LYS A 54 -10.39 -5.50 -28.14
N ALA A 55 -11.56 -5.71 -27.52
CA ALA A 55 -11.70 -6.42 -26.26
C ALA A 55 -12.11 -7.88 -26.47
N GLU A 56 -13.18 -8.13 -27.23
CA GLU A 56 -13.73 -9.48 -27.42
C GLU A 56 -14.35 -9.69 -28.82
N ASN A 57 -14.38 -10.97 -29.25
CA ASN A 57 -15.12 -11.40 -30.43
C ASN A 57 -16.37 -12.16 -30.01
N TYR A 58 -17.50 -11.84 -30.63
CA TYR A 58 -18.73 -12.61 -30.47
C TYR A 58 -19.23 -13.14 -31.82
N PHE A 59 -19.51 -14.44 -31.88
CA PHE A 59 -20.05 -15.08 -33.08
C PHE A 59 -21.58 -15.12 -33.00
N ILE A 60 -22.24 -14.58 -34.03
CA ILE A 60 -23.70 -14.50 -34.06
C ILE A 60 -24.28 -15.84 -34.54
N GLU A 61 -25.04 -16.52 -33.68
CA GLU A 61 -25.74 -17.77 -33.98
C GLU A 61 -27.21 -17.49 -34.40
N ASN A 62 -27.71 -18.19 -35.43
CA ASN A 62 -29.05 -17.98 -36.02
C ASN A 62 -30.12 -18.81 -35.25
N PRO A 63 -31.41 -18.40 -35.05
CA PRO A 63 -32.16 -17.30 -35.69
C PRO A 63 -32.66 -16.10 -34.82
N VAL A 64 -33.05 -15.01 -35.52
CA VAL A 64 -33.46 -13.63 -35.08
C VAL A 64 -34.73 -13.57 -34.20
N PRO A 65 -34.91 -12.62 -33.25
CA PRO A 65 -34.00 -11.59 -32.71
C PRO A 65 -33.63 -11.86 -31.25
N TYR A 66 -32.34 -11.90 -30.92
CA TYR A 66 -31.88 -11.94 -29.53
C TYR A 66 -31.12 -10.68 -29.14
N THR A 67 -31.24 -10.34 -27.86
CA THR A 67 -30.33 -9.45 -27.17
C THR A 67 -28.99 -10.16 -27.02
N ILE A 68 -27.91 -9.55 -27.50
CA ILE A 68 -26.57 -10.14 -27.39
C ILE A 68 -25.95 -9.74 -26.06
N HIS A 69 -25.44 -10.73 -25.31
CA HIS A 69 -24.72 -10.53 -24.06
C HIS A 69 -23.24 -10.83 -24.28
N ILE A 70 -22.38 -9.86 -24.00
CA ILE A 70 -20.93 -10.01 -24.08
C ILE A 70 -20.37 -9.73 -22.70
N THR A 71 -19.59 -10.66 -22.17
CA THR A 71 -18.95 -10.54 -20.86
C THR A 71 -17.47 -10.21 -21.03
N VAL A 72 -16.99 -9.18 -20.35
CA VAL A 72 -15.57 -8.82 -20.31
C VAL A 72 -15.08 -8.95 -18.86
N PRO A 73 -14.15 -9.86 -18.53
CA PRO A 73 -13.69 -10.04 -17.17
C PRO A 73 -13.10 -8.74 -16.61
N PHE A 74 -13.49 -8.33 -15.38
CA PHE A 74 -12.94 -7.12 -14.75
C PHE A 74 -11.43 -7.24 -14.52
N SER A 75 -10.90 -8.45 -14.32
CA SER A 75 -9.46 -8.73 -14.21
C SER A 75 -8.66 -8.38 -15.47
N SER A 76 -9.32 -8.25 -16.63
CA SER A 76 -8.70 -7.83 -17.88
C SER A 76 -8.70 -6.30 -18.08
N LEU A 77 -9.33 -5.55 -17.18
CA LEU A 77 -9.56 -4.11 -17.30
C LEU A 77 -8.80 -3.34 -16.21
N SER A 78 -8.17 -2.25 -16.60
CA SER A 78 -7.68 -1.25 -15.64
C SER A 78 -8.85 -0.42 -15.09
N TYR A 79 -8.74 0.11 -13.86
CA TYR A 79 -9.71 1.09 -13.39
C TYR A 79 -9.55 2.42 -14.14
N GLY A 80 -10.65 3.05 -14.55
CA GLY A 80 -10.62 4.27 -15.34
C GLY A 80 -11.84 4.46 -16.24
N ASP A 81 -11.76 5.46 -17.12
CA ASP A 81 -12.82 5.80 -18.05
C ASP A 81 -12.73 4.99 -19.35
N TYR A 82 -13.88 4.48 -19.81
CA TYR A 82 -14.01 3.67 -21.00
C TYR A 82 -15.09 4.21 -21.94
N THR A 83 -14.73 4.25 -23.22
CA THR A 83 -15.67 4.36 -24.34
C THR A 83 -15.90 2.96 -24.91
N VAL A 84 -17.14 2.49 -24.83
CA VAL A 84 -17.58 1.17 -25.29
C VAL A 84 -18.32 1.32 -26.62
N THR A 85 -17.79 0.69 -27.67
CA THR A 85 -18.42 0.62 -28.99
C THR A 85 -18.34 -0.80 -29.53
N TYR A 86 -19.11 -1.10 -30.57
CA TYR A 86 -18.96 -2.33 -31.32
C TYR A 86 -19.06 -2.10 -32.83
N THR A 87 -18.54 -3.05 -33.60
CA THR A 87 -18.72 -3.11 -35.04
C THR A 87 -19.06 -4.54 -35.47
N VAL A 88 -19.65 -4.69 -36.65
CA VAL A 88 -20.04 -5.99 -37.20
C VAL A 88 -19.38 -6.16 -38.57
N THR A 89 -18.92 -7.36 -38.86
CA THR A 89 -18.18 -7.70 -40.08
C THR A 89 -19.04 -7.83 -41.34
N ASP A 90 -20.31 -7.39 -41.32
CA ASP A 90 -21.17 -7.42 -42.51
C ASP A 90 -20.85 -6.27 -43.48
N VAL A 91 -20.93 -6.58 -44.78
CA VAL A 91 -20.74 -5.63 -45.88
C VAL A 91 -21.73 -4.46 -45.86
N ALA A 92 -22.87 -4.58 -45.17
CA ALA A 92 -23.85 -3.49 -45.03
C ALA A 92 -23.56 -2.55 -43.84
N ASN A 93 -22.71 -2.94 -42.89
CA ASN A 93 -22.50 -2.23 -41.62
C ASN A 93 -21.02 -1.95 -41.38
N THR A 94 -20.40 -1.11 -42.20
CA THR A 94 -18.97 -0.75 -42.08
C THR A 94 -18.67 0.31 -41.00
N GLY A 95 -19.57 0.49 -40.04
CA GLY A 95 -19.52 1.55 -39.03
C GLY A 95 -19.39 1.03 -37.60
N TYR A 96 -19.16 1.95 -36.67
CA TYR A 96 -19.23 1.69 -35.24
C TYR A 96 -20.63 2.02 -34.72
N SER A 97 -21.04 1.36 -33.65
CA SER A 97 -22.17 1.79 -32.84
C SER A 97 -21.97 3.20 -32.29
N GLU A 98 -23.07 3.85 -31.93
CA GLU A 98 -22.99 4.98 -31.01
C GLU A 98 -22.28 4.57 -29.70
N PRO A 99 -21.47 5.45 -29.09
CA PRO A 99 -20.68 5.11 -27.91
C PRO A 99 -21.51 5.06 -26.62
N ALA A 100 -21.19 4.08 -25.78
CA ALA A 100 -21.49 4.13 -24.35
C ALA A 100 -20.25 4.53 -23.56
N TYR A 101 -20.46 5.24 -22.46
CA TYR A 101 -19.39 5.70 -21.58
C TYR A 101 -19.60 5.06 -20.21
N VAL A 102 -18.51 4.61 -19.61
CA VAL A 102 -18.51 4.04 -18.27
C VAL A 102 -17.21 4.33 -17.58
N LYS A 103 -17.28 4.60 -16.27
CA LYS A 103 -16.10 4.64 -15.41
C LYS A 103 -16.06 3.39 -14.56
N ILE A 104 -14.97 2.64 -14.64
CA ILE A 104 -14.77 1.45 -13.80
C ILE A 104 -13.90 1.86 -12.62
N ILE A 105 -14.40 1.65 -11.42
CA ILE A 105 -13.66 1.89 -10.16
C ILE A 105 -13.70 0.64 -9.29
N ASN A 106 -12.87 0.65 -8.26
CA ASN A 106 -13.01 -0.23 -7.13
C ASN A 106 -12.99 0.66 -5.87
N SER A 107 -14.16 0.90 -5.26
CA SER A 107 -14.24 1.81 -4.13
C SER A 107 -13.52 1.27 -2.88
N GLU A 108 -13.42 -0.06 -2.74
CA GLU A 108 -12.55 -0.71 -1.75
C GLU A 108 -11.06 -0.46 -2.00
N LEU A 109 -10.63 0.16 -3.11
CA LEU A 109 -9.23 0.60 -3.31
C LEU A 109 -9.04 2.12 -3.17
N THR A 110 -10.11 2.88 -2.88
CA THR A 110 -10.08 4.36 -2.83
C THR A 110 -10.16 4.97 -1.45
N SER A 111 -10.30 4.16 -0.40
CA SER A 111 -10.23 4.59 1.01
C SER A 111 -8.80 4.41 1.48
N THR A 112 -8.01 5.48 1.53
CA THR A 112 -6.71 5.44 2.20
C THR A 112 -6.94 5.27 3.71
N PRO A 113 -6.48 4.18 4.36
CA PRO A 113 -6.33 4.18 5.81
C PRO A 113 -5.60 5.47 6.26
N TYR A 114 -5.89 5.95 7.47
CA TYR A 114 -5.14 7.05 8.04
C TYR A 114 -4.97 6.83 9.53
N LEU A 115 -3.78 7.16 10.01
CA LEU A 115 -3.44 7.10 11.42
C LEU A 115 -3.94 8.39 12.09
N SER A 116 -4.77 8.24 13.10
CA SER A 116 -5.33 9.35 13.86
C SER A 116 -4.97 9.22 15.33
N LEU A 117 -4.60 10.32 15.97
CA LEU A 117 -4.40 10.37 17.41
C LEU A 117 -5.75 10.52 18.11
N LYS A 118 -6.14 9.54 18.92
CA LYS A 118 -7.38 9.63 19.72
C LYS A 118 -7.14 10.32 21.05
N LYS A 119 -6.02 10.04 21.71
CA LYS A 119 -5.72 10.63 23.02
C LYS A 119 -4.22 10.63 23.29
N MET A 120 -3.77 11.66 24.00
CA MET A 120 -2.42 11.75 24.53
C MET A 120 -2.46 12.22 25.98
N THR A 121 -1.63 11.61 26.81
CA THR A 121 -1.34 12.03 28.19
C THR A 121 0.18 11.93 28.41
N ASN A 122 0.68 12.42 29.54
CA ASN A 122 2.13 12.52 29.81
C ASN A 122 2.90 11.19 29.67
N ASN A 123 2.25 10.04 29.83
CA ASN A 123 2.88 8.72 29.77
C ASN A 123 2.09 7.71 28.92
N ARG A 124 1.11 8.17 28.14
CA ARG A 124 0.23 7.30 27.37
C ARG A 124 -0.22 7.96 26.09
N VAL A 125 -0.08 7.24 25.00
CA VAL A 125 -0.69 7.59 23.71
C VAL A 125 -1.73 6.54 23.36
N ILE A 126 -2.82 6.98 22.74
CA ILE A 126 -3.81 6.14 22.06
C ILE A 126 -3.91 6.66 20.64
N ALA A 127 -3.32 5.92 19.70
CA ALA A 127 -3.57 6.10 18.27
C ALA A 127 -4.74 5.22 17.83
N THR A 128 -5.30 5.51 16.67
CA THR A 128 -6.34 4.73 16.02
C THR A 128 -6.12 4.85 14.52
N LEU A 129 -5.89 3.72 13.87
CA LEU A 129 -6.04 3.64 12.42
C LEU A 129 -7.53 3.52 12.13
N SER A 130 -8.04 4.32 11.21
CA SER A 130 -9.36 4.06 10.64
C SER A 130 -9.13 3.56 9.24
N ASN A 131 -9.54 2.33 8.97
CA ASN A 131 -9.66 1.82 7.62
C ASN A 131 -11.14 1.55 7.34
N ASN A 132 -11.67 2.14 6.27
CA ASN A 132 -13.04 1.85 5.83
C ASN A 132 -13.07 0.66 4.85
N GLN A 133 -11.92 0.01 4.58
CA GLN A 133 -11.82 -1.19 3.77
C GLN A 133 -11.89 -2.44 4.65
N GLU A 134 -12.76 -3.37 4.31
CA GLU A 134 -12.70 -4.72 4.84
C GLU A 134 -11.45 -5.43 4.26
N ASN A 135 -10.72 -6.18 5.09
CA ASN A 135 -9.67 -7.13 4.68
C ASN A 135 -8.28 -6.61 4.26
N ILE A 136 -7.88 -5.36 4.52
CA ILE A 136 -6.44 -5.02 4.43
C ILE A 136 -5.75 -5.38 5.76
N GLY A 137 -4.90 -6.40 5.70
CA GLY A 137 -3.97 -6.73 6.79
C GLY A 137 -2.96 -5.60 6.96
N VAL A 138 -3.03 -4.92 8.10
CA VAL A 138 -2.10 -3.86 8.48
C VAL A 138 -1.46 -4.25 9.81
N ILE A 139 -0.13 -4.27 9.85
CA ILE A 139 0.61 -4.50 11.09
C ILE A 139 1.18 -3.17 11.56
N PHE A 140 1.11 -2.96 12.88
CA PHE A 140 1.63 -1.77 13.54
C PHE A 140 2.95 -2.04 14.19
N TYR A 141 3.81 -1.06 14.06
CA TYR A 141 5.15 -1.14 14.59
C TYR A 141 5.57 0.19 15.19
N ILE A 142 6.56 0.11 16.06
CA ILE A 142 7.23 1.26 16.63
C ILE A 142 8.64 1.30 16.07
N ALA A 143 9.00 2.46 15.54
CA ALA A 143 10.33 2.67 14.99
C ALA A 143 11.34 2.95 16.10
N MET A 144 12.53 2.40 15.96
CA MET A 144 13.69 2.77 16.75
C MET A 144 14.29 4.05 16.16
N ARG A 145 14.27 5.16 16.89
CA ARG A 145 14.98 6.38 16.50
C ARG A 145 16.30 6.48 17.25
N ILE A 146 17.40 6.61 16.52
CA ILE A 146 18.71 6.88 17.14
C ILE A 146 18.76 8.38 17.48
N PRO A 147 19.13 8.76 18.72
CA PRO A 147 19.21 10.17 19.11
C PRO A 147 20.20 10.99 18.27
N ASN A 148 19.91 12.29 18.13
CA ASN A 148 20.83 13.24 17.48
C ASN A 148 22.18 13.31 18.21
N ASN A 149 23.23 13.51 17.43
CA ASN A 149 24.62 13.58 17.89
C ASN A 149 25.03 12.33 18.69
N PRO A 150 24.92 11.13 18.12
CA PRO A 150 25.36 9.92 18.80
C PRO A 150 26.89 9.90 18.97
N GLU A 151 27.37 8.90 19.71
CA GLU A 151 28.81 8.62 19.86
C GLU A 151 29.46 8.36 18.50
N LEU A 152 30.78 8.56 18.43
CA LEU A 152 31.57 8.44 17.19
C LEU A 152 31.31 7.11 16.46
N TYR A 153 31.18 6.02 17.21
CA TYR A 153 30.75 4.72 16.71
C TYR A 153 29.53 4.26 17.50
N THR A 154 28.42 4.00 16.82
CA THR A 154 27.23 3.38 17.41
C THR A 154 27.01 2.03 16.77
N TYR A 155 26.97 0.97 17.57
CA TYR A 155 26.74 -0.39 17.12
C TYR A 155 25.34 -0.84 17.56
N ILE A 156 24.55 -1.29 16.59
CA ILE A 156 23.19 -1.79 16.76
C ILE A 156 23.16 -3.24 16.34
N ASN A 157 22.72 -4.11 17.25
CA ASN A 157 22.37 -5.49 16.92
C ASN A 157 20.86 -5.67 17.05
N THR A 158 20.22 -6.18 15.99
CA THR A 158 18.83 -6.64 16.06
C THR A 158 18.83 -8.16 16.17
N SER A 159 17.90 -8.73 16.94
CA SER A 159 17.78 -10.19 17.12
C SER A 159 16.33 -10.56 17.46
N ASP A 160 15.98 -11.83 17.39
CA ASP A 160 14.66 -12.29 17.80
C ASP A 160 14.41 -11.95 19.28
N GLY A 161 13.32 -11.22 19.56
CA GLY A 161 13.00 -10.67 20.89
C GLY A 161 13.66 -9.30 21.20
N ASN A 162 14.53 -8.81 20.33
CA ASN A 162 15.14 -7.48 20.39
C ASN A 162 15.29 -6.91 18.98
N TRP A 163 14.14 -6.76 18.32
CA TRP A 163 14.03 -6.41 16.91
C TRP A 163 13.17 -5.17 16.76
N SER A 164 13.59 -4.27 15.87
CA SER A 164 12.73 -3.22 15.35
C SER A 164 12.61 -3.41 13.84
N PRO A 165 11.40 -3.35 13.28
CA PRO A 165 11.18 -3.36 11.84
C PRO A 165 11.73 -2.10 11.17
N LEU A 166 11.85 -0.97 11.88
CA LEU A 166 12.39 0.27 11.31
C LEU A 166 13.38 0.91 12.26
N ILE A 167 14.57 1.21 11.76
CA ILE A 167 15.59 2.02 12.42
C ILE A 167 15.71 3.35 11.68
N ILE A 168 15.56 4.45 12.40
CA ILE A 168 15.65 5.80 11.85
C ILE A 168 16.98 6.40 12.30
N LEU A 169 17.84 6.71 11.33
CA LEU A 169 19.12 7.36 11.59
C LEU A 169 18.91 8.78 12.14
N PRO A 170 19.86 9.32 12.92
CA PRO A 170 19.76 10.65 13.49
C PRO A 170 19.66 11.73 12.41
N ALA A 171 18.94 12.82 12.69
CA ALA A 171 18.89 13.96 11.78
C ALA A 171 20.25 14.68 11.67
N THR A 172 21.01 14.67 12.77
CA THR A 172 22.33 15.31 12.84
C THR A 172 23.34 14.42 13.57
N ALA A 173 24.58 14.45 13.10
CA ALA A 173 25.74 13.88 13.79
C ALA A 173 26.98 14.73 13.50
N LYS A 174 28.12 14.36 14.09
CA LYS A 174 29.40 14.97 13.75
C LYS A 174 29.95 14.30 12.48
N ASP A 175 30.61 15.06 11.62
CA ASP A 175 31.30 14.48 10.47
C ASP A 175 32.30 13.40 10.92
N GLY A 176 32.25 12.24 10.26
CA GLY A 176 33.04 11.07 10.61
C GLY A 176 32.41 10.18 11.69
N THR A 177 31.18 10.45 12.12
CA THR A 177 30.39 9.51 12.94
C THR A 177 29.93 8.32 12.09
N TYR A 178 29.95 7.12 12.68
CA TYR A 178 29.50 5.88 12.05
C TYR A 178 28.42 5.18 12.88
N ILE A 179 27.44 4.62 12.18
CA ILE A 179 26.41 3.72 12.72
C ILE A 179 26.57 2.37 12.02
N ILE A 180 26.77 1.33 12.80
CA ILE A 180 26.88 -0.05 12.34
C ILE A 180 25.60 -0.76 12.77
N ILE A 181 24.87 -1.34 11.82
CA ILE A 181 23.65 -2.11 12.07
C ILE A 181 23.90 -3.54 11.61
N GLN A 182 23.79 -4.49 12.54
CA GLN A 182 23.83 -5.92 12.24
C GLN A 182 22.50 -6.54 12.65
N SER A 183 22.03 -7.52 11.88
CA SER A 183 20.83 -8.28 12.19
C SER A 183 21.15 -9.76 12.36
N ASP A 184 20.80 -10.30 13.53
CA ASP A 184 20.67 -11.73 13.78
C ASP A 184 19.17 -12.14 13.85
N ALA A 185 18.26 -11.20 13.55
CA ALA A 185 16.81 -11.44 13.63
C ALA A 185 16.31 -12.25 12.43
N SER A 186 15.30 -13.08 12.65
CA SER A 186 14.59 -13.83 11.61
C SER A 186 13.75 -12.93 10.70
N TYR A 187 13.44 -11.72 11.14
CA TYR A 187 12.68 -10.71 10.41
C TYR A 187 13.59 -9.63 9.82
N GLN A 188 13.20 -9.07 8.67
CA GLN A 188 13.92 -7.96 8.04
C GLN A 188 13.80 -6.68 8.87
N THR A 189 14.83 -5.84 8.82
CA THR A 189 14.81 -4.49 9.40
C THR A 189 15.02 -3.46 8.30
N TYR A 190 14.14 -2.47 8.23
CA TYR A 190 14.27 -1.31 7.36
C TYR A 190 15.11 -0.23 8.04
N VAL A 191 15.89 0.51 7.26
CA VAL A 191 16.64 1.68 7.75
C VAL A 191 16.21 2.91 6.97
N SER A 192 15.84 3.97 7.69
CA SER A 192 15.65 5.30 7.14
C SER A 192 16.88 6.15 7.40
N LYS A 193 17.45 6.76 6.35
CA LYS A 193 18.58 7.69 6.48
C LYS A 193 18.18 9.06 6.97
N ASN A 194 16.90 9.40 6.81
CA ASN A 194 16.37 10.69 7.14
C ASN A 194 15.60 10.61 8.46
N SER A 195 15.32 11.77 9.07
CA SER A 195 14.52 11.82 10.30
C SER A 195 13.06 11.38 10.14
N LYS A 196 12.62 11.11 8.91
CA LYS A 196 11.27 10.64 8.56
C LYS A 196 11.27 9.13 8.29
N PRO A 197 10.22 8.40 8.70
CA PRO A 197 10.06 6.99 8.34
C PRO A 197 10.09 6.75 6.83
N SER A 198 11.01 5.91 6.39
CA SER A 198 11.16 5.48 4.99
C SER A 198 11.97 4.18 4.96
N PRO A 199 11.59 3.18 4.14
CA PRO A 199 12.38 1.97 3.97
C PRO A 199 13.52 2.19 2.96
N ASP A 200 14.48 3.07 3.28
CA ASP A 200 15.57 3.42 2.34
C ASP A 200 16.53 2.23 2.10
N PHE A 201 16.71 1.38 3.11
CA PHE A 201 17.52 0.16 3.04
C PHE A 201 16.82 -1.00 3.74
N ILE A 202 17.12 -2.21 3.31
CA ILE A 202 16.62 -3.46 3.90
C ILE A 202 17.83 -4.24 4.42
N VAL A 203 17.84 -4.50 5.73
CA VAL A 203 18.82 -5.34 6.43
C VAL A 203 18.19 -6.71 6.66
N HIS A 204 18.68 -7.72 5.96
CA HIS A 204 18.25 -9.11 6.12
C HIS A 204 18.94 -9.78 7.31
N THR A 205 18.50 -10.99 7.66
CA THR A 205 19.21 -11.83 8.62
C THR A 205 20.65 -12.03 8.18
N TYR A 206 21.59 -11.83 9.11
CA TYR A 206 23.04 -11.88 8.94
C TYR A 206 23.65 -10.75 8.09
N ASP A 207 22.86 -9.76 7.66
CA ASP A 207 23.40 -8.57 7.04
C ASP A 207 24.07 -7.67 8.08
N LYS A 208 25.11 -6.96 7.63
CA LYS A 208 25.77 -5.89 8.37
C LYS A 208 25.93 -4.66 7.48
N TYR A 209 25.33 -3.56 7.90
CA TYR A 209 25.30 -2.30 7.19
C TYR A 209 26.06 -1.23 7.97
N VAL A 210 26.84 -0.42 7.27
CA VAL A 210 27.62 0.67 7.85
C VAL A 210 27.17 1.98 7.22
N PHE A 211 26.79 2.94 8.07
CA PHE A 211 26.42 4.29 7.66
C PHE A 211 27.40 5.28 8.26
N GLY A 212 27.99 6.15 7.44
CA GLY A 212 28.85 7.24 7.90
C GLY A 212 28.22 8.59 7.60
N TYR A 213 28.38 9.53 8.52
CA TYR A 213 27.84 10.88 8.41
C TYR A 213 28.92 11.84 7.90
N SER A 214 28.62 12.56 6.82
CA SER A 214 29.49 13.61 6.28
C SER A 214 28.66 14.65 5.55
N ASN A 215 29.03 15.93 5.68
CA ASN A 215 28.38 17.04 4.97
C ASN A 215 26.86 17.11 5.18
N GLY A 216 26.37 16.70 6.35
CA GLY A 216 24.94 16.74 6.67
C GLY A 216 24.12 15.52 6.24
N GLU A 217 24.75 14.48 5.67
CA GLU A 217 24.05 13.33 5.13
C GLU A 217 24.65 12.00 5.60
N TRP A 218 23.79 10.98 5.75
CA TRP A 218 24.20 9.59 5.95
C TRP A 218 24.46 8.91 4.61
N THR A 219 25.62 8.26 4.49
CA THR A 219 25.98 7.46 3.33
C THR A 219 26.21 6.01 3.76
N HIS A 220 25.63 5.06 3.02
CA HIS A 220 25.88 3.64 3.21
C HIS A 220 27.22 3.24 2.58
N TYR A 221 28.03 2.48 3.32
CA TYR A 221 29.31 1.92 2.86
C TYR A 221 29.14 0.42 2.63
N SER A 222 29.44 -0.04 1.42
CA SER A 222 29.11 -1.41 0.98
C SER A 222 30.12 -2.49 1.36
N GLU A 223 31.25 -2.20 2.02
CA GLU A 223 32.31 -3.21 2.24
C GLU A 223 33.13 -2.98 3.52
N ASP A 224 33.61 -4.13 4.06
CA ASP A 224 34.67 -4.50 5.03
C ASP A 224 35.70 -3.47 5.55
N ASN A 225 35.35 -2.19 5.68
CA ASN A 225 36.10 -1.33 6.58
C ASN A 225 35.93 -1.93 7.98
N GLU A 226 37.00 -2.50 8.53
CA GLU A 226 37.11 -2.91 9.94
C GLU A 226 36.93 -1.67 10.83
N LEU A 227 35.70 -1.18 10.91
CA LEU A 227 35.32 -0.21 11.90
C LEU A 227 35.34 -0.90 13.26
N PRO A 228 35.77 -0.18 14.31
CA PRO A 228 35.80 -0.76 15.64
C PRO A 228 34.39 -1.18 16.03
N THR A 229 34.18 -2.49 16.14
CA THR A 229 32.96 -3.09 16.70
C THR A 229 33.09 -3.29 18.21
N SER A 230 34.18 -2.78 18.83
CA SER A 230 34.44 -2.82 20.28
C SER A 230 35.46 -1.77 20.71
N GLY A 231 35.38 -1.34 21.97
CA GLY A 231 36.29 -0.39 22.61
C GLY A 231 35.56 0.81 23.25
N ASP A 232 36.30 1.66 23.95
CA ASP A 232 35.74 2.76 24.76
C ASP A 232 34.95 3.81 23.97
N ASN A 233 35.17 3.88 22.65
CA ASN A 233 34.48 4.84 21.76
C ASN A 233 33.29 4.23 21.01
N VAL A 234 32.89 2.99 21.35
CA VAL A 234 31.77 2.29 20.71
C VAL A 234 30.59 2.24 21.67
N LYS A 235 29.50 2.90 21.31
CA LYS A 235 28.22 2.77 22.01
C LYS A 235 27.48 1.57 21.46
N TYR A 236 27.29 0.55 22.28
CA TYR A 236 26.37 -0.53 21.98
C TYR A 236 24.96 -0.13 22.38
N THR A 237 24.01 -0.36 21.49
CA THR A 237 22.59 -0.18 21.77
C THR A 237 21.82 -1.25 21.03
N THR A 238 20.67 -1.60 21.56
CA THR A 238 19.71 -2.48 20.91
C THR A 238 18.37 -1.77 20.74
N PRO A 239 17.48 -2.26 19.87
CA PRO A 239 16.13 -1.72 19.76
C PRO A 239 15.42 -1.54 21.11
N ASN A 240 15.50 -2.53 21.99
CA ASN A 240 14.84 -2.49 23.31
C ASN A 240 15.49 -1.51 24.29
N ASP A 241 16.76 -1.11 24.10
CA ASP A 241 17.40 -0.10 24.95
C ASP A 241 16.83 1.31 24.68
N LEU A 242 16.29 1.53 23.49
CA LEU A 242 15.72 2.80 23.05
C LEU A 242 14.19 2.78 23.04
N ILE A 243 13.57 1.61 22.95
CA ILE A 243 12.12 1.40 23.00
C ILE A 243 11.81 0.74 24.35
N THR A 244 11.65 1.54 25.41
CA THR A 244 11.65 1.03 26.78
C THR A 244 10.40 0.23 27.18
N SER A 245 9.25 0.50 26.54
CA SER A 245 8.08 -0.39 26.54
C SER A 245 6.98 0.20 25.67
N ALA A 246 6.51 -0.58 24.70
CA ALA A 246 5.22 -0.34 24.10
C ALA A 246 4.42 -1.61 24.25
N ASN A 247 3.42 -1.55 25.11
CA ASN A 247 2.50 -2.65 25.26
C ASN A 247 1.35 -2.37 24.31
N PHE A 248 1.27 -3.16 23.26
CA PHE A 248 -0.05 -3.42 22.70
C PHE A 248 -0.88 -4.04 23.81
N LEU A 249 -2.22 -3.93 23.78
CA LEU A 249 -3.11 -4.45 24.84
C LEU A 249 -2.97 -5.97 25.10
N ASP A 250 -2.06 -6.65 24.40
CA ASP A 250 -1.72 -8.07 24.45
C ASP A 250 -0.22 -8.35 24.75
N ASP A 251 0.53 -7.40 25.34
CA ASP A 251 1.93 -7.56 25.79
C ASP A 251 2.99 -7.94 24.73
N ALA A 252 2.68 -7.82 23.43
CA ALA A 252 3.64 -8.03 22.33
C ALA A 252 4.24 -6.69 21.82
N GLN A 253 5.42 -6.73 21.16
CA GLN A 253 6.01 -5.56 20.47
C GLN A 253 5.37 -5.24 19.10
N HIS A 254 4.42 -6.07 18.68
CA HIS A 254 3.56 -5.91 17.51
C HIS A 254 2.23 -6.63 17.80
N ASP A 255 1.11 -6.15 17.29
CA ASP A 255 -0.18 -6.83 17.40
C ASP A 255 -0.71 -7.13 16.00
N THR A 256 -1.09 -8.38 15.74
CA THR A 256 -1.62 -8.87 14.46
C THR A 256 -3.16 -8.94 14.46
N LYS A 257 -3.84 -8.23 15.37
CA LYS A 257 -5.29 -8.28 15.44
C LYS A 257 -5.93 -7.76 14.16
N TYR A 258 -6.71 -8.65 13.54
CA TYR A 258 -7.83 -8.28 12.69
C TYR A 258 -8.61 -7.20 13.41
N THR A 259 -8.69 -6.06 12.76
CA THR A 259 -9.33 -4.86 13.27
C THR A 259 -10.73 -5.18 13.80
N ASP A 260 -11.21 -4.40 14.77
CA ASP A 260 -12.65 -4.34 15.00
C ASP A 260 -13.37 -4.01 13.67
N PRO A 261 -14.70 -4.17 13.52
CA PRO A 261 -15.39 -3.86 12.27
C PRO A 261 -15.25 -2.38 11.80
N TYR A 262 -14.49 -1.56 12.52
CA TYR A 262 -14.15 -0.17 12.19
C TYR A 262 -12.65 0.10 12.03
N GLY A 263 -11.79 -0.91 11.97
CA GLY A 263 -10.37 -0.70 11.68
C GLY A 263 -9.48 -0.35 12.88
N GLN A 264 -10.02 -0.24 14.10
CA GLN A 264 -9.36 0.51 15.18
C GLN A 264 -8.37 -0.33 15.99
N ILE A 265 -7.09 0.05 15.96
CA ILE A 265 -6.04 -0.47 16.86
C ILE A 265 -5.70 0.60 17.90
N VAL A 266 -5.75 0.21 19.18
CA VAL A 266 -5.29 1.04 20.31
C VAL A 266 -3.91 0.57 20.73
N MET A 267 -2.89 1.37 20.41
CA MET A 267 -1.55 1.23 20.96
C MET A 267 -1.42 2.00 22.26
N GLU A 268 -0.78 1.41 23.27
CA GLU A 268 -0.41 2.07 24.51
C GLU A 268 1.12 2.13 24.64
N VAL A 269 1.69 3.27 24.26
CA VAL A 269 3.12 3.52 24.47
C VAL A 269 3.31 4.09 25.86
N THR A 270 3.99 3.33 26.73
CA THR A 270 4.36 3.75 28.07
C THR A 270 5.86 3.98 28.08
N ASP A 271 6.29 5.21 27.84
CA ASP A 271 7.70 5.55 27.91
C ASP A 271 7.93 6.58 29.01
N ASN A 272 8.90 6.31 29.89
CA ASN A 272 9.33 7.21 30.96
C ASN A 272 10.67 7.91 30.65
N LYS A 273 11.26 7.68 29.48
CA LYS A 273 12.58 8.18 29.09
C LYS A 273 12.66 8.77 27.67
N ALA A 274 11.84 8.33 26.71
CA ALA A 274 11.83 8.92 25.38
C ALA A 274 11.03 10.23 25.32
N GLU A 275 11.56 11.23 24.60
CA GLU A 275 10.87 12.50 24.33
C GLU A 275 9.80 12.35 23.23
N SER A 276 10.03 11.44 22.29
CA SER A 276 9.06 11.09 21.25
C SER A 276 9.20 9.64 20.81
N VAL A 277 8.11 9.08 20.28
CA VAL A 277 8.08 7.77 19.62
C VAL A 277 7.43 7.92 18.25
N ILE A 278 7.94 7.20 17.24
CA ILE A 278 7.27 7.10 15.95
C ILE A 278 6.55 5.76 15.85
N VAL A 279 5.25 5.86 15.61
CA VAL A 279 4.38 4.75 15.27
C VAL A 279 4.17 4.75 13.76
N PHE A 280 4.20 3.59 13.15
CA PHE A 280 3.93 3.46 11.73
C PHE A 280 3.16 2.19 11.41
N ALA A 281 2.43 2.24 10.30
CA ALA A 281 1.63 1.14 9.77
C ALA A 281 2.33 0.58 8.53
N MET A 282 2.40 -0.75 8.44
CA MET A 282 2.87 -1.45 7.24
C MET A 282 1.78 -2.36 6.69
N LEU A 283 1.67 -2.41 5.37
CA LEU A 283 0.81 -3.39 4.70
C LEU A 283 1.43 -4.78 4.79
N GLU A 284 0.63 -5.78 5.14
CA GLU A 284 1.07 -7.18 5.15
C GLU A 284 1.51 -7.68 3.76
N SER A 285 0.91 -7.14 2.70
CA SER A 285 1.10 -7.63 1.33
C SER A 285 2.46 -7.28 0.72
N ASP A 286 3.01 -6.11 1.05
CA ASP A 286 4.20 -5.58 0.37
C ASP A 286 5.21 -4.93 1.31
N SER A 287 4.94 -4.91 2.62
CA SER A 287 5.81 -4.30 3.62
C SER A 287 6.14 -2.82 3.34
N SER A 288 5.29 -2.12 2.58
CA SER A 288 5.41 -0.68 2.42
C SER A 288 4.96 0.04 3.69
N ILE A 289 5.69 1.10 4.06
CA ILE A 289 5.24 2.01 5.11
C ILE A 289 4.07 2.81 4.54
N TYR A 290 2.90 2.57 5.11
CA TYR A 290 1.64 3.10 4.64
C TYR A 290 1.36 4.49 5.22
N ASP A 291 1.55 4.63 6.54
CA ASP A 291 1.40 5.90 7.26
C ASP A 291 2.29 5.89 8.51
N SER A 292 2.65 7.07 9.01
CA SER A 292 3.43 7.22 10.23
C SER A 292 3.08 8.48 11.00
N MET A 293 3.15 8.39 12.32
CA MET A 293 2.90 9.50 13.22
C MET A 293 3.98 9.57 14.30
N GLU A 294 4.53 10.77 14.49
CA GLU A 294 5.39 11.07 15.63
C GLU A 294 4.56 11.52 16.82
N LEU A 295 4.82 10.92 17.96
CA LEU A 295 4.13 11.12 19.22
C LEU A 295 5.11 11.72 20.22
N ASN A 296 4.95 13.01 20.53
CA ASN A 296 5.85 13.75 21.41
C ASN A 296 5.34 13.75 22.86
N PHE A 297 6.00 13.04 23.78
CA PHE A 297 5.66 13.08 25.20
C PHE A 297 5.97 14.47 25.72
N MET A 298 4.96 15.16 26.29
CA MET A 298 5.21 16.46 26.91
C MET A 298 6.13 16.26 28.11
N SER A 299 7.35 16.79 28.04
CA SER A 299 8.17 16.95 29.23
C SER A 299 7.43 17.94 30.14
N ASP A 300 7.07 17.52 31.35
CA ASP A 300 6.61 18.47 32.35
C ASP A 300 7.67 19.57 32.48
N ALA A 301 7.34 20.79 32.07
CA ALA A 301 8.17 21.96 32.30
C ALA A 301 8.29 22.11 33.82
N LYS A 302 9.41 21.65 34.37
CA LYS A 302 9.81 21.94 35.75
C LYS A 302 10.43 23.32 35.85
#